data_AF-A0AAX1VYW8-F1
#
_entry.id   AF-A0AAX1VYW8-F1
#
_cell.length_a   1.000
_cell.length_b   1.000
_cell.length_c   1.000
_cell.angle_alpha   90.00
_cell.angle_beta   90.00
_cell.angle_gamma   90.00
#
_symmetry.space_group_name_H-M   'P 1'
#
loop_
_entity.id
_entity.type
_entity.pdbx_description
1 polymer ?
#
loop_
_entity_poly.entity_id
_entity_poly.type
_entity_poly.pdbx_seq_one_letter_code
_entity_poly.pdbx_strand_id
1 'polypeptide(L)' 'MTTEQVDGLIADGTIYGGMLPKIRCALEAVQGGVNSSHIIDGRVPNAVLLEIFTDSGVGTQITNRKRH' A
#
# COMPACT_ATOMS: atom_id res chain seq x y z
N MET A 1 5.52 3.09 -0.40
CA MET A 1 5.38 4.31 0.43
C MET A 1 5.48 3.94 1.90
N THR A 2 5.98 4.86 2.73
CA THR A 2 6.02 4.65 4.18
C THR A 2 4.71 5.09 4.84
N THR A 3 4.46 4.62 6.06
CA THR A 3 3.29 5.03 6.83
C THR A 3 3.24 6.54 7.06
N GLU A 4 4.39 7.22 7.22
CA GLU A 4 4.43 8.68 7.37
C GLU A 4 4.07 9.43 6.07
N GLN A 5 4.42 8.87 4.90
CA GLN A 5 4.09 9.47 3.62
C GLN A 5 2.59 9.44 3.33
N VAL A 6 1.88 8.44 3.87
CA VAL A 6 0.45 8.26 3.62
C VAL A 6 -0.38 9.42 4.17
N ASP A 7 -0.05 9.92 5.37
CA ASP A 7 -0.78 11.04 5.97
C ASP A 7 -0.67 12.31 5.13
N GLY A 8 0.50 12.55 4.53
CA GLY A 8 0.70 13.65 3.58
C GLY A 8 -0.18 13.53 2.34
N LEU A 9 -0.26 12.33 1.76
CA LEU A 9 -1.08 12.05 0.57
C LEU A 9 -2.60 12.08 0.85
N ILE A 10 -3.01 11.89 2.10
CA ILE A 10 -4.40 12.10 2.51
C ILE A 10 -4.67 13.60 2.67
N ALA A 11 -3.76 14.33 3.32
CA ALA A 11 -3.90 15.75 3.57
C ALA A 11 -3.89 16.61 2.30
N ASP A 12 -3.08 16.24 1.30
CA ASP A 12 -3.01 16.94 0.00
C ASP A 12 -4.14 16.55 -0.97
N GLY A 13 -4.99 15.60 -0.58
CA GLY A 13 -6.14 15.15 -1.37
C GLY A 13 -5.82 14.14 -2.47
N THR A 14 -4.59 13.64 -2.58
CA THR A 14 -4.22 12.58 -3.55
C THR A 14 -4.95 11.27 -3.25
N ILE A 15 -5.08 10.91 -1.98
CA ILE A 15 -5.83 9.74 -1.51
C ILE A 15 -7.20 10.19 -1.03
N TYR A 16 -8.24 9.82 -1.79
CA TYR A 16 -9.62 10.21 -1.49
C TYR A 16 -10.64 9.10 -1.79
N GLY A 17 -11.89 9.34 -1.40
CA GLY A 17 -13.01 8.46 -1.68
C GLY A 17 -12.84 7.04 -1.12
N GLY A 18 -13.19 6.02 -1.92
CA GLY A 18 -13.13 4.61 -1.53
C GLY A 18 -11.73 4.06 -1.28
N MET A 19 -10.67 4.85 -1.51
CA MET A 19 -9.30 4.48 -1.19
C MET A 19 -8.95 4.73 0.28
N LEU A 20 -9.58 5.73 0.93
CA LEU A 20 -9.38 6.01 2.35
C LEU A 20 -9.57 4.80 3.28
N PRO A 21 -10.69 4.03 3.20
CA PRO A 21 -10.85 2.86 4.06
C PRO A 21 -9.83 1.75 3.77
N LYS A 22 -9.37 1.61 2.51
CA LYS A 22 -8.35 0.61 2.15
C LYS A 22 -6.99 0.98 2.75
N ILE A 23 -6.64 2.26 2.65
CA ILE A 23 -5.40 2.79 3.19
C ILE A 23 -5.38 2.72 4.72
N ARG A 24 -6.49 3.06 5.39
CA ARG A 24 -6.62 2.93 6.86
C ARG A 24 -6.42 1.48 7.32
N CYS A 25 -7.10 0.52 6.68
CA CYS A 25 -6.92 -0.89 7.00
C CYS A 25 -5.47 -1.36 6.77
N ALA A 26 -4.83 -0.93 5.67
CA ALA A 26 -3.44 -1.28 5.39
C ALA A 26 -2.46 -0.65 6.40
N LEU A 27 -2.70 0.60 6.82
CA LEU A 27 -1.94 1.27 7.87
C LEU A 27 -2.08 0.53 9.21
N GLU A 28 -3.31 0.23 9.63
CA GLU A 28 -3.60 -0.50 10.87
C GLU A 28 -2.88 -1.86 10.89
N ALA A 29 -2.90 -2.61 9.79
CA ALA A 29 -2.19 -3.88 9.68
C ALA A 29 -0.68 -3.72 9.86
N VAL A 30 -0.08 -2.73 9.19
CA VAL A 30 1.38 -2.48 9.25
C VAL A 30 1.80 -1.95 10.62
N GLN A 31 1.00 -1.09 11.24
CA GLN A 31 1.19 -0.62 12.62
C GLN A 31 1.00 -1.76 13.64
N GLY A 32 0.11 -2.72 13.35
CA GLY A 32 -0.11 -3.93 14.13
C GLY A 32 0.99 -4.99 14.01
N GLY A 33 2.08 -4.71 13.28
CA GLY A 33 3.26 -5.59 13.21
C GLY A 33 3.40 -6.38 11.91
N VAL A 34 2.52 -6.18 10.93
CA VAL A 34 2.72 -6.74 9.58
C VAL A 34 3.88 -6.01 8.88
N ASN A 35 4.80 -6.76 8.27
CA ASN A 35 5.99 -6.20 7.63
C ASN A 35 5.67 -5.20 6.50
N SER A 36 4.68 -5.53 5.67
CA SER A 36 4.17 -4.69 4.59
C SER A 36 2.75 -5.09 4.20
N SER A 37 1.99 -4.13 3.71
CA SER A 37 0.66 -4.33 3.10
C SER A 37 0.70 -3.87 1.65
N HIS A 38 -0.06 -4.55 0.79
CA HIS A 38 -0.03 -4.35 -0.66
C HIS A 38 -1.46 -4.15 -1.17
N ILE A 39 -1.69 -3.04 -1.88
CA ILE A 39 -2.94 -2.76 -2.58
C ILE A 39 -2.68 -2.94 -4.08
N ILE A 40 -3.25 -4.00 -4.67
CA ILE A 40 -2.99 -4.41 -6.06
C ILE A 40 -4.22 -4.24 -6.95
N ASP A 41 -4.01 -4.07 -8.26
CA ASP A 41 -5.10 -4.08 -9.24
C ASP A 41 -5.52 -5.51 -9.58
N GLY A 42 -6.62 -5.96 -8.98
CA GLY A 42 -7.17 -7.30 -9.20
C GLY A 42 -7.70 -7.57 -10.61
N ARG A 43 -7.76 -6.57 -11.50
CA ARG A 43 -8.14 -6.75 -12.91
C ARG A 43 -7.00 -7.33 -13.74
N VAL A 44 -5.76 -7.25 -13.24
CA VAL A 44 -4.58 -7.80 -13.91
C VAL A 44 -4.55 -9.33 -13.69
N PRO A 45 -4.47 -10.14 -14.76
CA PRO A 45 -4.31 -11.58 -14.62
C PRO A 45 -3.07 -11.92 -13.80
N ASN A 46 -3.21 -12.84 -12.84
CA ASN A 46 -2.12 -13.25 -11.94
C ASN A 46 -1.54 -12.11 -11.08
N ALA A 47 -2.32 -11.05 -10.78
CA ALA A 47 -1.85 -9.88 -10.01
C ALA A 47 -1.11 -10.24 -8.72
N VAL A 48 -1.60 -11.23 -7.96
CA VAL A 48 -0.96 -11.69 -6.72
C VAL A 48 0.42 -12.29 -6.98
N LEU A 49 0.56 -13.12 -8.01
CA LEU A 49 1.83 -13.74 -8.37
C LEU A 49 2.82 -12.69 -8.88
N LEU A 50 2.35 -11.74 -9.69
CA LEU A 50 3.17 -10.64 -10.17
C LEU A 50 3.70 -9.80 -9.00
N GLU A 51 2.85 -9.46 -8.03
CA GLU A 51 3.26 -8.69 -6.86
C GLU A 51 4.30 -9.40 -5.99
N ILE A 52 4.22 -10.73 -5.88
CA ILE A 52 5.15 -11.52 -5.06
C ILE A 52 6.48 -11.78 -5.80
N PHE A 53 6.42 -12.05 -7.10
CA PHE A 53 7.56 -12.55 -7.88
C PHE A 53 8.21 -11.51 -8.79
N THR A 54 7.76 -10.25 -8.78
CA THR A 54 8.36 -9.18 -9.58
C THR A 54 8.65 -7.94 -8.74
N ASP A 55 9.82 -7.34 -8.92
CA ASP A 55 10.21 -6.10 -8.21
C ASP A 55 9.43 -4.88 -8.68
N SER A 56 8.88 -4.92 -9.89
CA SER A 56 8.07 -3.84 -10.45
C SER A 56 6.79 -3.62 -9.64
N GLY A 57 6.21 -4.71 -9.09
CA GLY A 57 4.88 -4.71 -8.48
C GLY A 57 3.78 -4.29 -9.47
N VAL A 58 2.55 -4.71 -9.21
CA VAL A 58 1.37 -4.21 -9.94
C VAL A 58 0.50 -3.32 -9.06
N GLY A 59 1.03 -2.90 -7.92
CA GLY A 59 0.28 -2.19 -6.90
C GLY A 59 1.12 -1.22 -6.05
N THR A 60 0.52 -0.82 -4.94
CA THR A 60 1.10 0.06 -3.95
C THR A 60 1.49 -0.73 -2.72
N GLN A 61 2.78 -0.71 -2.38
CA GLN A 61 3.30 -1.27 -1.12
C GLN A 61 3.34 -0.19 -0.03
N ILE A 62 2.82 -0.52 1.15
CA ILE A 62 2.87 0.27 2.39
C ILE A 62 3.73 -0.50 3.40
N THR A 63 4.73 0.16 4.01
CA THR A 63 5.62 -0.46 4.99
C THR A 63 6.16 0.58 5.99
N ASN A 64 6.56 0.14 7.18
CA ASN A 64 7.28 0.97 8.15
C ASN A 64 8.79 1.07 7.83
N ARG A 65 9.31 0.27 6.89
CA ARG A 65 10.74 0.33 6.53
C ARG A 65 11.02 1.52 5.61
N LYS A 66 11.90 2.41 6.04
CA LYS A 66 12.53 3.39 5.15
C LYS A 66 13.46 2.63 4.20
N ARG A 67 13.22 2.75 2.88
CA ARG A 67 14.19 2.25 1.88
C ARG A 67 15.43 3.13 1.98
N HIS A 68 16.59 2.50 2.21
CA HIS A 68 17.90 3.15 2.25
C HIS A 68 18.47 3.22 0.83
#